data_AF-A0AA87YW47-F1
#
_entry.id   AF-A0AA87YW47-F1
#
_cell.length_a   1.000
_cell.length_b   1.000
_cell.length_c   1.000
_cell.angle_alpha   90.00
_cell.angle_beta   90.00
_cell.angle_gamma   90.00
#
_symmetry.space_group_name_H-M   'P 1'
#
loop_
_entity.id
_entity.type
_entity.pdbx_description
1 polymer ?
#
loop_
_entity_poly.entity_id
_entity_poly.type
_entity_poly.pdbx_seq_one_letter_code
_entity_poly.pdbx_strand_id
1 'polypeptide(L)' 'MDMDPARINADRATVAVFYGSRPLLYDGTGRSVTVSAWLYDMEMIFYTCHIEDRSQVSLASRCLIADARLWWMTYGE' A
#
# COMPACT_ATOMS: atom_id res chain seq x y z
N MET A 1 -8.63 13.23 20.65
CA MET A 1 -7.40 13.85 20.11
C MET A 1 -7.79 14.42 18.76
N ASP A 2 -7.97 15.74 18.65
CA ASP A 2 -8.25 16.36 17.35
C ASP A 2 -7.03 16.18 16.45
N MET A 3 -7.23 15.59 15.28
CA MET A 3 -6.17 15.50 14.28
C MET A 3 -6.04 16.85 13.59
N ASP A 4 -4.81 17.35 13.51
CA ASP A 4 -4.47 18.57 12.77
C ASP A 4 -5.02 18.51 11.32
N PRO A 5 -5.84 19.49 10.88
CA PRO A 5 -6.34 19.57 9.52
C PRO A 5 -5.26 19.52 8.43
N ALA A 6 -4.06 20.06 8.70
CA ALA A 6 -2.95 20.00 7.77
C ALA A 6 -2.48 18.55 7.57
N ARG A 7 -2.46 17.77 8.65
CA ARG A 7 -2.11 16.34 8.61
C ARG A 7 -3.14 15.54 7.83
N ILE A 8 -4.44 15.80 8.03
CA ILE A 8 -5.52 15.14 7.27
C ILE A 8 -5.37 15.41 5.77
N ASN A 9 -5.06 16.64 5.37
CA ASN A 9 -4.89 16.99 3.96
C ASN A 9 -3.64 16.35 3.34
N ALA A 10 -2.54 16.29 4.08
CA ALA A 10 -1.32 15.59 3.66
C ALA A 10 -1.61 14.10 3.44
N ASP A 11 -2.27 13.44 4.40
CA ASP A 11 -2.61 12.02 4.30
C ASP A 11 -3.52 11.74 3.08
N ARG A 12 -4.48 12.62 2.80
CA ARG A 12 -5.34 12.53 1.59
C ARG A 12 -4.55 12.68 0.30
N ALA A 13 -3.59 13.61 0.25
CA ALA A 13 -2.74 13.80 -0.92
C ALA A 13 -1.87 12.56 -1.17
N THR A 14 -1.27 11.99 -0.13
CA THR A 14 -0.49 10.75 -0.20
C THR A 14 -1.33 9.60 -0.77
N VAL A 15 -2.56 9.42 -0.29
CA VAL A 15 -3.48 8.40 -0.81
C VAL A 15 -3.81 8.63 -2.29
N ALA A 16 -4.08 9.88 -2.68
CA ALA A 16 -4.41 10.21 -4.06
C ALA A 16 -3.24 9.95 -5.02
N VAL A 17 -2.01 10.33 -4.61
CA VAL A 17 -0.79 10.06 -5.38
C VAL A 17 -0.56 8.56 -5.53
N PHE A 18 -0.65 7.81 -4.44
CA PHE A 18 -0.48 6.35 -4.46
C PHE A 18 -1.44 5.66 -5.45
N TYR A 19 -2.75 5.96 -5.38
CA TYR A 19 -3.72 5.37 -6.32
C TYR A 19 -3.57 5.91 -7.75
N GLY A 20 -3.12 7.15 -7.92
CA GLY A 20 -2.76 7.73 -9.21
C GLY A 20 -1.66 6.95 -9.93
N SER A 21 -0.73 6.35 -9.18
CA SER A 21 0.34 5.49 -9.70
C SER A 21 -0.12 4.09 -10.14
N ARG A 22 -1.40 3.74 -9.94
CA ARG A 22 -2.00 2.45 -10.35
C ARG A 22 -1.22 1.23 -9.83
N PRO A 23 -1.10 1.09 -8.49
CA PRO A 23 -0.33 0.02 -7.88
C PRO A 23 -0.86 -1.36 -8.27
N LEU A 24 0.05 -2.31 -8.44
CA LEU A 24 -0.30 -3.71 -8.67
C LEU A 24 -1.11 -4.28 -7.51
N LEU A 25 -2.06 -5.14 -7.83
CA LEU A 25 -2.83 -5.92 -6.86
C LEU A 25 -2.19 -7.30 -6.68
N TYR A 26 -2.30 -7.85 -5.47
CA TYR A 26 -1.80 -9.19 -5.16
C TYR A 26 -2.88 -10.00 -4.45
N ASP A 27 -3.20 -11.16 -5.01
CA ASP A 27 -4.28 -12.04 -4.54
C ASP A 27 -3.81 -13.15 -3.59
N GLY A 28 -2.50 -13.29 -3.41
CA GLY A 28 -1.92 -14.37 -2.61
C GLY A 28 -1.74 -15.68 -3.38
N THR A 29 -2.17 -15.72 -4.63
CA THR A 29 -2.14 -16.91 -5.48
C THR A 29 -1.17 -16.72 -6.62
N GLY A 30 0.06 -17.22 -6.46
CA GLY A 30 1.03 -17.12 -7.54
C GLY A 30 2.38 -17.74 -7.23
N ARG A 31 3.12 -18.00 -8.31
CA ARG A 31 4.55 -18.30 -8.26
C ARG A 31 5.29 -17.12 -7.62
N SER A 32 6.43 -17.36 -6.97
CA SER A 32 7.26 -16.34 -6.32
C SER A 32 7.50 -15.07 -7.15
N VAL A 33 7.54 -15.19 -8.48
CA VAL A 33 7.67 -14.06 -9.42
C VAL A 33 6.56 -13.00 -9.26
N THR A 34 5.33 -13.42 -8.95
CA THR A 34 4.18 -12.49 -8.81
C THR A 34 4.27 -11.63 -7.56
N VAL A 35 4.67 -12.21 -6.41
CA VAL A 35 4.89 -11.45 -5.18
C VAL A 35 6.11 -10.53 -5.30
N SER A 36 7.19 -10.99 -5.97
CA SER A 36 8.36 -10.13 -6.21
C SER A 36 8.04 -8.93 -7.10
N ALA A 37 7.22 -9.12 -8.15
CA ALA A 37 6.79 -8.02 -9.00
C ALA A 37 5.93 -7.01 -8.24
N TRP A 38 5.01 -7.49 -7.39
CA TRP A 38 4.19 -6.64 -6.54
C TRP A 38 5.04 -5.85 -5.52
N LEU A 39 5.98 -6.51 -4.84
CA LEU A 39 6.88 -5.85 -3.87
C LEU A 39 7.72 -4.75 -4.55
N TYR A 40 8.30 -5.07 -5.71
CA TYR A 40 9.09 -4.12 -6.48
C TYR A 40 8.26 -2.90 -6.92
N ASP A 41 7.00 -3.11 -7.33
CA ASP A 41 6.09 -2.03 -7.67
C ASP A 41 5.78 -1.12 -6.47
N MET A 42 5.52 -1.70 -5.28
CA MET A 42 5.33 -0.93 -4.05
C MET A 42 6.58 -0.10 -3.71
N GLU A 43 7.78 -0.69 -3.75
CA GLU A 43 9.04 0.00 -3.48
C GLU A 43 9.25 1.17 -4.45
N MET A 44 9.01 0.96 -5.75
CA MET A 44 9.14 2.00 -6.76
C MET A 44 8.14 3.14 -6.55
N ILE A 45 6.88 2.84 -6.24
CA ILE A 45 5.87 3.86 -5.97
C ILE A 45 6.23 4.65 -4.70
N PHE A 46 6.61 3.98 -3.61
CA PHE A 46 6.97 4.65 -2.36
C PHE A 46 8.17 5.57 -2.53
N TYR A 47 9.19 5.10 -3.26
CA TYR A 47 10.38 5.89 -3.55
C TYR A 47 10.06 7.11 -4.43
N THR A 48 9.39 6.90 -5.56
CA THR A 48 9.11 7.97 -6.54
C THR A 48 8.10 9.00 -6.04
N CYS A 49 7.15 8.59 -5.19
CA CYS A 49 6.10 9.45 -4.65
C CYS A 49 6.46 10.04 -3.28
N HIS A 50 7.65 9.74 -2.75
CA HIS A 50 8.12 10.17 -1.43
C HIS A 50 7.13 9.82 -0.29
N ILE A 51 6.60 8.59 -0.30
CA ILE A 51 5.64 8.13 0.70
C ILE A 51 6.38 7.74 1.98
N GLU A 52 6.03 8.40 3.09
CA GLU A 52 6.62 8.13 4.39
C GLU A 52 6.39 6.69 4.88
N ASP A 53 7.40 6.11 5.55
CA ASP A 53 7.39 4.73 6.05
C ASP A 53 6.14 4.38 6.86
N ARG A 54 5.64 5.32 7.68
CA ARG A 54 4.43 5.12 8.50
C ARG A 54 3.17 4.82 7.68
N SER A 55 3.15 5.22 6.41
CA SER A 55 2.00 5.05 5.52
C SER A 55 2.16 3.88 4.55
N GLN A 56 3.39 3.40 4.32
CA GLN A 56 3.69 2.40 3.30
C GLN A 56 2.93 1.09 3.53
N VAL A 57 3.00 0.49 4.72
CA VAL A 57 2.30 -0.77 5.03
C VAL A 57 0.78 -0.62 4.93
N SER A 58 0.25 0.50 5.41
CA SER A 58 -1.19 0.81 5.34
C SER A 58 -1.68 0.99 3.89
N LEU A 59 -0.83 1.48 2.98
CA LEU A 59 -1.16 1.63 1.57
C LEU A 59 -0.99 0.31 0.80
N ALA A 60 0.14 -0.38 1.00
CA ALA A 60 0.41 -1.69 0.38
C ALA A 60 -0.68 -2.72 0.72
N SER A 61 -1.10 -2.80 1.99
CA SER A 61 -2.15 -3.72 2.43
C SER A 61 -3.50 -3.49 1.75
N ARG A 62 -3.77 -2.28 1.24
CA ARG A 62 -4.99 -1.99 0.45
C ARG A 62 -4.95 -2.58 -0.96
N CYS A 63 -3.77 -2.96 -1.44
CA CYS A 63 -3.57 -3.63 -2.73
C CYS A 63 -3.62 -5.16 -2.61
N LEU A 64 -3.74 -5.69 -1.39
CA LEU A 64 -4.03 -7.10 -1.17
C LEU A 64 -5.50 -7.37 -1.47
N ILE A 65 -5.75 -8.42 -2.26
CA ILE A 65 -7.08 -8.90 -2.62
C ILE A 65 -7.21 -10.39 -2.29
N ALA A 66 -8.44 -10.93 -2.37
CA ALA A 66 -8.73 -12.36 -2.16
C ALA A 66 -8.03 -12.96 -0.91
N ASP A 67 -7.29 -14.06 -1.08
CA ASP A 67 -6.67 -14.83 0.00
C ASP A 67 -5.55 -14.04 0.70
N ALA A 68 -4.77 -13.25 -0.05
CA ALA A 68 -3.77 -12.37 0.56
C ALA A 68 -4.40 -11.35 1.51
N ARG A 69 -5.56 -10.79 1.14
CA ARG A 69 -6.28 -9.86 2.01
C ARG A 69 -6.78 -10.54 3.28
N LEU A 70 -7.36 -11.74 3.14
CA LEU A 70 -7.87 -12.51 4.27
C LEU A 70 -6.73 -12.89 5.24
N TRP A 71 -5.60 -13.33 4.70
CA TRP A 71 -4.41 -13.64 5.49
C TRP A 71 -3.92 -12.42 6.26
N TRP A 72 -3.79 -11.26 5.60
CA TRP A 72 -3.35 -10.02 6.26
C TRP A 72 -4.29 -9.58 7.37
N MET A 73 -5.61 -9.66 7.17
CA MET A 73 -6.59 -9.33 8.21
C MET A 73 -6.55 -10.30 9.41
N THR A 74 -6.02 -11.50 9.22
CA THR A 74 -5.98 -12.54 10.26
C THR A 74 -4.66 -12.52 11.03
N TYR A 75 -3.54 -12.17 10.38
CA TYR A 75 -2.18 -12.34 10.93
C TYR A 75 -1.25 -11.13 10.76
N GLY A 76 -1.67 -10.08 10.06
CA GLY A 76 -0.80 -8.97 9.65
C GLY A 76 -0.68 -7.80 10.63
N GLU A 77 -1.34 -7.88 11.80
CA GLU A 77 -1.23 -6.92 12.91
C GLU A 77 -0.35 -7.45 14.05
#